data_AF-A0A286SBW9-F1
#
_entry.id   AF-A0A286SBW9-F1
#
_cell.length_a   1.000
_cell.length_b   1.000
_cell.length_c   1.000
_cell.angle_alpha   90.00
_cell.angle_beta   90.00
_cell.angle_gamma   90.00
#
_symmetry.space_group_name_H-M   'P 1'
#
loop_
_entity.id
_entity.type
_entity.pdbx_description
1 polymer ?
#
loop_
_entity_poly.entity_id
_entity_poly.type
_entity_poly.pdbx_seq_one_letter_code
_entity_poly.pdbx_strand_id
1 'polypeptide(L)'
;TDLKSTIAYSSVSHMGLVIAASLIQTPWSISGAMILMVAHGLTSSALFCLANTNYERMHTRTLLLTRGLQLTLPLMTTWWLLTSLMNMALPPTINLMAELMIITSALNWTTSTILLTGTTTLITATYSLYIFLMTQHNKPPTDLSHPPSNTREHLLMLLHLLPLALLILNPKLIL
;
A
#
# COMPACT_ATOMS: atom_id res chain seq x y z
N THR A 1 13.00 -6.57 -8.30
CA THR A 1 13.25 -8.01 -8.03
C THR A 1 13.21 -8.28 -6.54
N ASP A 2 13.74 -7.40 -5.69
CA ASP A 2 13.57 -7.45 -4.23
C ASP A 2 12.21 -6.83 -3.82
N LEU A 3 11.48 -7.54 -2.96
CA LEU A 3 10.15 -7.16 -2.51
C LEU A 3 10.16 -5.98 -1.53
N LYS A 4 11.14 -5.92 -0.60
CA LYS A 4 11.24 -4.79 0.35
C LYS A 4 11.65 -3.51 -0.38
N SER A 5 12.49 -3.60 -1.41
CA SER A 5 12.86 -2.42 -2.20
C SER A 5 11.70 -1.91 -3.04
N THR A 6 10.87 -2.79 -3.63
CA THR A 6 9.66 -2.35 -4.34
C THR A 6 8.69 -1.59 -3.44
N ILE A 7 8.54 -2.02 -2.17
CA ILE A 7 7.74 -1.30 -1.18
C ILE A 7 8.40 0.04 -0.83
N ALA A 8 9.72 0.10 -0.66
CA ALA A 8 10.43 1.36 -0.41
C ALA A 8 10.24 2.36 -1.57
N TYR A 9 10.35 1.94 -2.83
CA TYR A 9 10.09 2.82 -3.97
C TYR A 9 8.64 3.29 -4.04
N SER A 10 7.67 2.45 -3.65
CA SER A 10 6.27 2.88 -3.53
C SER A 10 6.08 3.98 -2.49
N SER A 11 6.85 3.96 -1.39
CA SER A 11 6.80 5.02 -0.39
C SER A 11 7.34 6.35 -0.92
N VAL A 12 8.40 6.30 -1.72
CA VAL A 12 8.94 7.50 -2.38
C VAL A 12 7.92 8.11 -3.34
N SER A 13 7.16 7.30 -4.10
CA SER A 13 6.14 7.83 -5.01
C SER A 13 5.01 8.54 -4.26
N HIS A 14 4.51 7.95 -3.17
CA HIS A 14 3.46 8.56 -2.35
C HIS A 14 3.93 9.86 -1.68
N MET A 15 5.16 9.89 -1.15
CA MET A 15 5.72 11.11 -0.57
C MET A 15 6.01 12.19 -1.62
N GLY A 16 6.22 11.83 -2.89
CA GLY A 16 6.29 12.80 -3.99
C GLY A 16 5.03 13.65 -4.13
N LEU A 17 3.84 13.04 -3.97
CA LEU A 17 2.56 13.75 -3.96
C LEU A 17 2.45 14.68 -2.73
N VAL A 18 2.91 14.23 -1.56
CA VAL A 18 2.94 15.03 -0.32
C VAL A 18 3.80 16.28 -0.52
N ILE A 19 4.99 16.15 -1.13
CA ILE A 19 5.87 17.28 -1.42
C ILE A 19 5.17 18.26 -2.36
N ALA A 20 4.60 17.79 -3.46
CA ALA A 20 3.86 18.64 -4.40
C ALA A 20 2.72 19.40 -3.71
N ALA A 21 1.92 18.70 -2.91
CA ALA A 21 0.80 19.28 -2.16
C ALA A 21 1.26 20.34 -1.13
N SER A 22 2.38 20.08 -0.44
CA SER A 22 2.96 21.00 0.53
C SER A 22 3.49 22.29 -0.10
N LEU A 23 3.95 22.23 -1.36
CA LEU A 23 4.44 23.39 -2.11
C LEU A 23 3.32 24.21 -2.74
N ILE A 24 2.19 23.58 -3.08
CA ILE A 24 0.99 24.29 -3.60
C ILE A 24 0.29 25.13 -2.51
N GLN A 25 0.38 24.72 -1.24
CA GLN A 25 -0.07 25.49 -0.06
C GLN A 25 -1.54 25.95 -0.07
N THR A 26 -2.43 25.14 -0.64
CA THR A 26 -3.89 25.37 -0.52
C THR A 26 -4.44 24.61 0.68
N PRO A 27 -5.59 25.03 1.26
CA PRO A 27 -6.19 24.29 2.38
C PRO A 27 -6.51 22.84 2.00
N TRP A 28 -6.92 22.60 0.74
CA TRP A 28 -7.16 21.26 0.19
C TRP A 28 -5.87 20.44 0.03
N SER A 29 -4.78 21.07 -0.44
CA SER A 29 -3.51 20.34 -0.63
C SER A 29 -2.86 19.96 0.71
N ILE A 30 -2.88 20.86 1.70
CA ILE A 30 -2.29 20.61 3.02
C ILE A 30 -3.06 19.52 3.77
N SER A 31 -4.39 19.58 3.76
CA SER A 31 -5.24 18.55 4.37
C SER A 31 -5.07 17.20 3.67
N GLY A 32 -5.06 17.17 2.33
CA GLY A 32 -4.74 15.97 1.55
C GLY A 32 -3.35 15.40 1.88
N ALA A 33 -2.34 16.25 2.02
CA ALA A 33 -0.98 15.84 2.40
C ALA A 33 -0.93 15.18 3.79
N MET A 34 -1.59 15.78 4.80
CA MET A 34 -1.68 15.23 6.15
C MET A 34 -2.35 13.87 6.17
N ILE A 35 -3.50 13.75 5.50
CA ILE A 35 -4.22 12.49 5.39
C ILE A 35 -3.34 11.43 4.69
N LEU A 36 -2.67 11.79 3.58
CA LEU A 36 -1.84 10.86 2.83
C LEU A 36 -0.65 10.38 3.68
N MET A 37 -0.01 11.26 4.46
CA MET A 37 1.10 10.86 5.34
C MET A 37 0.67 9.82 6.38
N VAL A 38 -0.48 10.01 7.04
CA VAL A 38 -0.98 9.06 8.05
C VAL A 38 -1.40 7.75 7.39
N ALA A 39 -2.19 7.83 6.33
CA ALA A 39 -2.72 6.65 5.65
C ALA A 39 -1.60 5.83 4.97
N HIS A 40 -0.65 6.53 4.32
CA HIS A 40 0.55 5.91 3.76
C HIS A 40 1.45 5.30 4.85
N GLY A 41 1.62 5.97 6.00
CA GLY A 41 2.41 5.46 7.11
C GLY A 41 1.90 4.10 7.62
N LEU A 42 0.58 3.95 7.75
CA LEU A 42 -0.03 2.68 8.18
C LEU A 42 -0.03 1.61 7.06
N THR A 43 -0.27 1.99 5.81
CA THR A 43 -0.29 1.03 4.69
C THR A 43 1.10 0.51 4.33
N SER A 44 2.11 1.38 4.29
CA SER A 44 3.50 0.99 4.00
C SER A 44 4.10 0.13 5.11
N SER A 45 3.87 0.46 6.39
CA SER A 45 4.30 -0.37 7.52
C SER A 45 3.65 -1.75 7.48
N ALA A 46 2.35 -1.85 7.18
CA ALA A 46 1.67 -3.13 6.97
C ALA A 46 2.31 -3.97 5.85
N LEU A 47 2.63 -3.35 4.71
CA LEU A 47 3.32 -4.01 3.60
C LEU A 47 4.72 -4.50 3.98
N PHE A 48 5.50 -3.70 4.73
CA PHE A 48 6.81 -4.13 5.24
C PHE A 48 6.70 -5.30 6.23
N CYS A 49 5.64 -5.35 7.03
CA CYS A 49 5.38 -6.47 7.92
C CYS A 49 5.01 -7.74 7.15
N LEU A 50 4.17 -7.65 6.12
CA LEU A 50 3.87 -8.77 5.23
C LEU A 50 5.09 -9.26 4.46
N ALA A 51 5.95 -8.34 4.01
CA ALA A 51 7.25 -8.68 3.45
C ALA A 51 8.09 -9.48 4.44
N ASN A 52 8.03 -9.11 5.71
CA ASN A 52 8.78 -9.78 6.77
C ASN A 52 8.23 -11.18 7.08
N THR A 53 6.92 -11.39 7.09
CA THR A 53 6.33 -12.72 7.30
C THR A 53 6.71 -13.70 6.20
N ASN A 54 6.89 -13.23 4.96
CA ASN A 54 7.43 -14.04 3.86
C ASN A 54 8.93 -14.31 4.07
N TYR A 55 9.69 -13.29 4.48
CA TYR A 55 11.12 -13.41 4.72
C TYR A 55 11.46 -14.39 5.85
N GLU A 56 10.71 -14.39 6.94
CA GLU A 56 10.91 -15.32 8.06
C GLU A 56 10.68 -16.79 7.68
N ARG A 57 9.92 -17.06 6.60
CA ARG A 57 9.67 -18.41 6.08
C ARG A 57 10.64 -18.82 4.99
N MET A 58 10.99 -17.88 4.10
CA MET A 58 11.72 -18.16 2.86
C MET A 58 13.19 -17.76 2.92
N HIS A 59 13.60 -16.98 3.95
CA HIS A 59 14.93 -16.39 4.12
C HIS A 59 15.47 -15.63 2.89
N THR A 60 14.59 -15.24 1.96
CA THR A 60 14.93 -14.52 0.75
C THR A 60 13.99 -13.32 0.57
N ARG A 61 14.52 -12.24 -0.01
CA ARG A 61 13.74 -11.04 -0.36
C ARG A 61 13.32 -11.00 -1.83
N THR A 62 13.74 -11.99 -2.60
CA THR A 62 13.51 -12.08 -4.03
C THR A 62 12.06 -12.44 -4.31
N LEU A 63 11.33 -11.51 -4.91
CA LEU A 63 9.90 -11.60 -5.21
C LEU A 63 9.55 -12.79 -6.11
N LEU A 64 10.46 -13.22 -6.99
CA LEU A 64 10.25 -14.40 -7.83
C LEU A 64 10.28 -15.73 -7.06
N LEU A 65 10.94 -15.78 -5.89
CA LEU A 65 11.01 -16.99 -5.07
C LEU A 65 9.86 -17.06 -4.04
N THR A 66 9.17 -15.96 -3.81
CA THR A 66 7.98 -15.90 -2.96
C THR A 66 6.74 -15.92 -3.85
N ARG A 67 6.27 -17.09 -4.30
CA ARG A 67 5.06 -17.23 -5.14
C ARG A 67 4.14 -18.30 -4.57
N GLY A 68 2.85 -18.25 -4.91
CA GLY A 68 1.89 -19.31 -4.59
C GLY A 68 1.51 -19.44 -3.12
N LEU A 69 1.72 -18.38 -2.32
CA LEU A 69 1.40 -18.39 -0.89
C LEU A 69 -0.11 -18.51 -0.61
N GLN A 70 -0.97 -18.33 -1.60
CA GLN A 70 -2.41 -18.54 -1.46
C GLN A 70 -2.82 -19.97 -1.10
N LEU A 71 -2.10 -20.95 -1.65
CA LEU A 71 -2.42 -22.35 -1.37
C LEU A 71 -2.00 -22.77 0.04
N THR A 72 -0.95 -22.14 0.59
CA THR A 72 -0.37 -22.51 1.89
C THR A 72 -0.85 -21.64 3.04
N LEU A 73 -1.11 -20.35 2.81
CA LEU A 73 -1.43 -19.35 3.84
C LEU A 73 -2.65 -18.50 3.44
N PRO A 74 -3.85 -19.08 3.28
CA PRO A 74 -5.02 -18.39 2.74
C PRO A 74 -5.41 -17.15 3.57
N LEU A 75 -5.38 -17.22 4.90
CA LEU A 75 -5.68 -16.05 5.75
C LEU A 75 -4.60 -14.96 5.65
N MET A 76 -3.36 -15.31 5.36
CA MET A 76 -2.34 -14.27 5.10
C MET A 76 -2.58 -13.57 3.76
N THR A 77 -3.17 -14.27 2.81
CA THR A 77 -3.46 -13.70 1.49
C THR A 77 -4.56 -12.65 1.53
N THR A 78 -5.52 -12.78 2.45
CA THR A 78 -6.54 -11.74 2.65
C THR A 78 -5.90 -10.47 3.19
N TRP A 79 -4.90 -10.57 4.09
CA TRP A 79 -4.12 -9.42 4.55
C TRP A 79 -3.30 -8.77 3.43
N TRP A 80 -2.68 -9.58 2.56
CA TRP A 80 -2.01 -9.10 1.34
C TRP A 80 -2.96 -8.39 0.38
N LEU A 81 -4.16 -8.93 0.18
CA LEU A 81 -5.18 -8.32 -0.66
C LEU A 81 -5.63 -6.98 -0.08
N LEU A 82 -6.02 -6.94 1.20
CA LEU A 82 -6.50 -5.70 1.84
C LEU A 82 -5.44 -4.59 1.82
N THR A 83 -4.20 -4.91 2.19
CA THR A 83 -3.10 -3.93 2.15
C THR A 83 -2.77 -3.46 0.74
N SER A 84 -2.79 -4.34 -0.27
CA SER A 84 -2.58 -3.93 -1.66
C SER A 84 -3.73 -3.05 -2.19
N LEU A 85 -4.99 -3.35 -1.84
CA LEU A 85 -6.15 -2.51 -2.18
C LEU A 85 -6.07 -1.12 -1.55
N MET A 86 -5.59 -1.02 -0.31
CA MET A 86 -5.34 0.27 0.32
C MET A 86 -4.18 1.03 -0.33
N ASN A 87 -3.09 0.34 -0.67
CA ASN A 87 -1.93 0.98 -1.31
C ASN A 87 -2.21 1.47 -2.74
N MET A 88 -3.13 0.82 -3.47
CA MET A 88 -3.59 1.29 -4.80
C MET A 88 -4.70 2.35 -4.73
N ALA A 89 -5.04 2.84 -3.54
CA ALA A 89 -6.11 3.82 -3.34
C ALA A 89 -7.47 3.37 -3.91
N LEU A 90 -7.91 2.13 -3.63
CA LEU A 90 -9.26 1.69 -4.03
C LEU A 90 -10.35 2.42 -3.21
N PRO A 91 -11.50 2.84 -3.80
CA PRO A 91 -12.63 3.34 -2.99
C PRO A 91 -13.17 2.25 -2.04
N PRO A 92 -13.51 2.54 -0.77
CA PRO A 92 -13.60 3.84 -0.09
C PRO A 92 -12.39 4.18 0.81
N THR A 93 -11.16 3.84 0.42
CA THR A 93 -9.98 4.00 1.30
C THR A 93 -9.55 5.46 1.50
N ILE A 94 -8.87 5.72 2.62
CA ILE A 94 -8.36 7.05 2.97
C ILE A 94 -7.23 7.48 2.04
N ASN A 95 -6.41 6.54 1.57
CA ASN A 95 -5.38 6.80 0.56
C ASN A 95 -6.01 7.49 -0.66
N LEU A 96 -7.15 6.97 -1.14
CA LEU A 96 -7.87 7.59 -2.26
C LEU A 96 -8.37 8.99 -1.93
N MET A 97 -8.99 9.18 -0.75
CA MET A 97 -9.47 10.49 -0.34
C MET A 97 -8.33 11.53 -0.38
N ALA A 98 -7.18 11.16 0.17
CA ALA A 98 -6.01 12.02 0.20
C ALA A 98 -5.43 12.30 -1.19
N GLU A 99 -5.26 11.26 -2.01
CA GLU A 99 -4.77 11.39 -3.38
C GLU A 99 -5.70 12.27 -4.22
N LEU A 100 -7.02 12.09 -4.13
CA LEU A 100 -7.99 12.93 -4.83
C LEU A 100 -7.92 14.41 -4.38
N MET A 101 -7.75 14.68 -3.09
CA MET A 101 -7.58 16.05 -2.59
C MET A 101 -6.30 16.70 -3.14
N ILE A 102 -5.20 15.94 -3.20
CA ILE A 102 -3.93 16.42 -3.78
C ILE A 102 -4.08 16.64 -5.28
N ILE A 103 -4.65 15.68 -6.02
CA ILE A 103 -4.86 15.78 -7.46
C ILE A 103 -5.73 16.98 -7.79
N THR A 104 -6.88 17.16 -7.13
CA THR A 104 -7.77 18.30 -7.36
C THR A 104 -7.07 19.64 -7.08
N SER A 105 -6.27 19.74 -6.03
CA SER A 105 -5.47 20.94 -5.75
C SER A 105 -4.40 21.19 -6.82
N ALA A 106 -3.74 20.15 -7.34
CA ALA A 106 -2.76 20.26 -8.40
C ALA A 106 -3.39 20.66 -9.74
N LEU A 107 -4.59 20.14 -10.05
CA LEU A 107 -5.35 20.54 -11.23
C LEU A 107 -5.73 22.01 -11.20
N ASN A 108 -6.14 22.50 -10.03
CA ASN A 108 -6.42 23.92 -9.84
C ASN A 108 -5.16 24.79 -9.95
N TRP A 109 -3.98 24.26 -9.58
CA TRP A 109 -2.72 24.96 -9.75
C TRP A 109 -2.32 25.05 -11.24
N THR A 110 -2.25 23.92 -11.95
CA THR A 110 -2.11 23.88 -13.42
C THR A 110 -2.76 22.62 -13.99
N THR A 111 -3.57 22.76 -15.06
CA THR A 111 -4.33 21.65 -15.63
C THR A 111 -3.46 20.54 -16.23
N SER A 112 -2.24 20.86 -16.68
CA SER A 112 -1.29 19.88 -17.22
C SER A 112 -0.83 18.84 -16.19
N THR A 113 -0.97 19.12 -14.89
CA THR A 113 -0.64 18.17 -13.82
C THR A 113 -1.52 16.92 -13.82
N ILE A 114 -2.68 16.93 -14.50
CA ILE A 114 -3.53 15.74 -14.64
C ILE A 114 -2.77 14.58 -15.30
N LEU A 115 -1.94 14.89 -16.29
CA LEU A 115 -1.22 13.86 -17.03
C LEU A 115 -0.18 13.20 -16.13
N LEU A 116 0.54 14.00 -15.35
CA LEU A 116 1.55 13.50 -14.42
C LEU A 116 0.89 12.71 -13.27
N THR A 117 -0.11 13.29 -12.61
CA THR A 117 -0.78 12.63 -11.49
C THR A 117 -1.55 11.37 -11.93
N GLY A 118 -2.26 11.41 -13.05
CA GLY A 118 -2.97 10.25 -13.60
C GLY A 118 -2.04 9.12 -14.04
N THR A 119 -0.88 9.44 -14.60
CA THR A 119 0.13 8.40 -14.89
C THR A 119 0.74 7.82 -13.62
N THR A 120 0.99 8.65 -12.59
CA THR A 120 1.49 8.13 -11.31
C THR A 120 0.50 7.17 -10.64
N THR A 121 -0.80 7.50 -10.59
CA THR A 121 -1.82 6.63 -9.99
C THR A 121 -2.03 5.34 -10.79
N LEU A 122 -1.92 5.39 -12.11
CA LEU A 122 -1.93 4.18 -12.93
C LEU A 122 -0.73 3.27 -12.62
N ILE A 123 0.46 3.86 -12.47
CA ILE A 123 1.67 3.11 -12.11
C ILE A 123 1.52 2.54 -10.69
N THR A 124 0.95 3.27 -9.73
CA THR A 124 0.70 2.76 -8.37
C THR A 124 -0.23 1.56 -8.36
N ALA A 125 -1.33 1.61 -9.10
CA ALA A 125 -2.26 0.49 -9.23
C ALA A 125 -1.59 -0.73 -9.87
N THR A 126 -0.82 -0.53 -10.95
CA THR A 126 -0.19 -1.65 -11.67
C THR A 126 0.90 -2.35 -10.85
N TYR A 127 1.82 -1.62 -10.20
CA TYR A 127 2.88 -2.29 -9.43
C TYR A 127 2.33 -2.95 -8.16
N SER A 128 1.32 -2.37 -7.50
CA SER A 128 0.74 -2.92 -6.26
C SER A 128 0.01 -4.24 -6.53
N LEU A 129 -0.77 -4.28 -7.62
CA LEU A 129 -1.40 -5.50 -8.10
C LEU A 129 -0.36 -6.52 -8.59
N TYR A 130 0.72 -6.07 -9.23
CA TYR A 130 1.83 -6.94 -9.61
C TYR A 130 2.47 -7.61 -8.38
N ILE A 131 2.76 -6.86 -7.30
CA ILE A 131 3.31 -7.43 -6.06
C ILE A 131 2.34 -8.48 -5.48
N PHE A 132 1.04 -8.19 -5.44
CA PHE A 132 0.03 -9.13 -4.96
C PHE A 132 0.00 -10.42 -5.79
N LEU A 133 -0.15 -10.30 -7.12
CA LEU A 133 -0.21 -11.47 -8.00
C LEU A 133 1.06 -12.30 -7.93
N MET A 134 2.23 -11.67 -7.94
CA MET A 134 3.48 -12.41 -7.91
C MET A 134 3.68 -13.14 -6.58
N THR A 135 3.26 -12.56 -5.46
CA THR A 135 3.45 -13.17 -4.14
C THR A 135 2.44 -14.25 -3.81
N GLN A 136 1.17 -14.01 -4.13
CA GLN A 136 0.07 -14.88 -3.71
C GLN A 136 -0.29 -15.91 -4.77
N HIS A 137 -0.25 -15.52 -6.04
CA HIS A 137 -0.67 -16.37 -7.16
C HIS A 137 0.51 -17.20 -7.70
N ASN A 138 0.20 -18.12 -8.61
CA ASN A 138 1.10 -19.07 -9.28
C ASN A 138 1.46 -20.30 -8.44
N LYS A 139 2.06 -21.29 -9.09
CA LYS A 139 2.54 -22.51 -8.43
C LYS A 139 3.71 -22.14 -7.50
N PRO A 140 3.72 -22.60 -6.24
CA PRO A 140 4.84 -22.33 -5.33
C PRO A 140 6.13 -22.96 -5.88
N PRO A 141 7.28 -22.27 -5.75
CA PRO A 141 8.56 -22.84 -6.13
C PRO A 141 8.95 -23.89 -5.10
N THR A 142 9.15 -25.13 -5.55
CA THR A 142 9.52 -26.33 -4.76
C THR A 142 8.48 -26.79 -3.73
N ASP A 143 8.53 -28.07 -3.34
CA ASP A 143 7.67 -28.70 -2.32
C ASP A 143 8.05 -28.23 -0.89
N LEU A 144 8.19 -26.91 -0.69
CA LEU A 144 8.46 -26.32 0.61
C LEU A 144 7.15 -26.28 1.40
N SER A 145 7.07 -27.12 2.45
CA SER A 145 6.05 -26.96 3.47
C SER A 145 6.36 -25.71 4.30
N HIS A 146 5.47 -24.72 4.26
CA HIS A 146 5.58 -23.54 5.10
C HIS A 146 4.83 -23.74 6.42
N PRO A 147 5.35 -23.20 7.54
CA PRO A 147 4.61 -23.25 8.79
C PRO A 147 3.37 -22.35 8.63
N PRO A 148 2.24 -22.73 9.27
CA PRO A 148 1.04 -21.91 9.25
C PRO A 148 1.31 -20.51 9.82
N SER A 149 0.37 -19.60 9.58
CA SER A 149 0.44 -18.24 10.12
C SER A 149 0.23 -18.25 11.63
N ASN A 150 1.11 -17.54 12.34
CA ASN A 150 1.04 -17.43 13.79
C ASN A 150 0.03 -16.34 14.20
N THR A 151 -0.54 -16.48 15.40
CA THR A 151 -1.47 -15.48 15.96
C THR A 151 -0.84 -14.10 16.08
N ARG A 152 0.46 -13.99 16.40
CA ARG A 152 1.18 -12.70 16.42
C ARG A 152 1.12 -11.99 15.06
N GLU A 153 1.19 -12.74 13.97
CA GLU A 153 1.27 -12.18 12.62
C GLU A 153 -0.09 -11.61 12.22
N HIS A 154 -1.18 -12.30 12.57
CA HIS A 154 -2.53 -11.78 12.37
C HIS A 154 -2.85 -10.58 13.27
N LEU A 155 -2.46 -10.65 14.55
CA LEU A 155 -2.64 -9.52 15.47
C LEU A 155 -1.90 -8.28 14.95
N LEU A 156 -0.67 -8.45 14.48
CA LEU A 156 0.11 -7.37 13.89
C LEU A 156 -0.63 -6.75 12.69
N MET A 157 -1.13 -7.57 11.75
CA MET A 157 -1.85 -7.05 10.58
C MET A 157 -3.15 -6.34 10.98
N LEU A 158 -3.88 -6.90 11.95
CA LEU A 158 -5.09 -6.29 12.48
C LEU A 158 -4.80 -4.92 13.12
N LEU A 159 -3.73 -4.79 13.89
CA LEU A 159 -3.34 -3.51 14.52
C LEU A 159 -2.95 -2.43 13.51
N HIS A 160 -2.50 -2.79 12.31
CA HIS A 160 -2.23 -1.83 11.24
C HIS A 160 -3.51 -1.44 10.49
N LEU A 161 -4.38 -2.42 10.18
CA LEU A 161 -5.53 -2.24 9.31
C LEU A 161 -6.78 -1.74 10.03
N LEU A 162 -6.94 -2.06 11.31
CA LEU A 162 -8.09 -1.61 12.11
C LEU A 162 -8.13 -0.08 12.24
N PRO A 163 -7.03 0.63 12.55
CA PRO A 163 -7.03 2.09 12.54
C PRO A 163 -7.39 2.67 11.18
N LEU A 164 -6.84 2.12 10.08
CA LEU A 164 -7.19 2.53 8.72
C LEU A 164 -8.69 2.34 8.45
N ALA A 165 -9.27 1.21 8.84
CA ALA A 165 -10.70 0.95 8.68
C ALA A 165 -11.58 1.91 9.51
N LEU A 166 -11.17 2.22 10.75
CA LEU A 166 -11.90 3.18 11.60
C LEU A 166 -11.85 4.61 11.05
N LEU A 167 -10.73 5.00 10.47
CA LEU A 167 -10.56 6.32 9.87
C LEU A 167 -11.37 6.49 8.57
N ILE A 168 -11.73 5.41 7.87
CA ILE A 168 -12.67 5.46 6.74
C ILE A 168 -14.05 5.93 7.22
N LEU A 169 -14.47 5.50 8.43
CA LEU A 169 -15.76 5.89 9.00
C LEU A 169 -15.79 7.37 9.40
N ASN A 170 -14.67 7.89 9.94
CA ASN A 170 -14.57 9.26 10.43
C ASN A 170 -13.26 9.94 9.97
N PRO A 171 -13.14 10.31 8.68
CA PRO A 171 -11.93 10.94 8.14
C PRO A 171 -11.66 12.34 8.72
N LYS A 172 -12.68 12.96 9.33
CA LYS A 172 -12.59 14.26 10.02
C LYS A 172 -11.60 14.29 11.19
N LEU A 173 -11.15 13.14 11.69
CA LEU A 173 -10.16 13.07 12.77
C LEU A 173 -8.74 13.45 12.31
N ILE A 174 -8.46 13.40 11.00
CA ILE A 174 -7.12 13.66 10.42
C ILE A 174 -7.13 14.90 9.50
N LEU A 175 -8.31 15.41 9.14
CA LEU A 175 -8.50 16.68 8.44
C LEU A 175 -8.19 17.86 9.37
#